data_AF-A0A9Q9IKP5-F1
#
_entry.id   AF-A0A9Q9IKP5-F1
#
_cell.length_a   1.000
_cell.length_b   1.000
_cell.length_c   1.000
_cell.angle_alpha   90.00
_cell.angle_beta   90.00
_cell.angle_gamma   90.00
#
_symmetry.space_group_name_H-M   'P 1'
#
loop_
_entity.id
_entity.type
_entity.pdbx_description
1 polymer ?
#
loop_
_entity_poly.entity_id
_entity_poly.type
_entity_poly.pdbx_seq_one_letter_code
_entity_poly.pdbx_strand_id
1 'polypeptide(L)'
;MRGNLADDRHLLAVLSPFVTASSAASPAASPAALCGLLAEEDRLRVYAAVVLGASGLTEIESATGLPARTVAAAVARLQQGGLLGLAGGALRADVEVFKDSVRAHAAAPPPAEPMDPDRQRDQILRTFVVDGRLTHLPAAHGKRQVVLEHIAASFEPGIRYPEREVNAVLRAWHDDYAALRRYLVDSDLLSRADGTYWRTGGPVAV
;
A
#
# COMPACT_ATOMS: atom_id res chain seq x y z
N MET A 1 -33.34 77.23 9.25
CA MET A 1 -32.37 76.12 9.03
C MET A 1 -33.04 75.07 8.17
N ARG A 2 -32.71 75.03 6.88
CA ARG A 2 -33.24 74.09 5.88
C ARG A 2 -32.12 73.69 4.92
N GLY A 3 -32.04 72.38 4.64
CA GLY A 3 -31.44 71.75 3.48
C GLY A 3 -29.94 71.45 3.56
N ASN A 4 -29.38 70.47 2.85
CA ASN A 4 -29.87 69.31 2.08
C ASN A 4 -28.59 68.59 1.55
N LEU A 5 -28.74 67.41 0.94
CA LEU A 5 -27.77 66.63 0.16
C LEU A 5 -26.62 65.97 0.96
N ALA A 6 -26.57 64.66 1.19
CA ALA A 6 -26.74 63.53 0.26
C ALA A 6 -25.93 63.72 -1.02
N ASP A 7 -24.74 63.12 -1.07
CA ASP A 7 -24.26 62.56 -2.34
C ASP A 7 -23.44 61.29 -2.11
N ASP A 8 -23.95 60.25 -2.73
CA ASP A 8 -23.51 58.87 -2.74
C ASP A 8 -22.24 58.74 -3.58
N ARG A 9 -21.19 58.13 -3.01
CA ARG A 9 -20.08 57.59 -3.78
C ARG A 9 -19.93 56.09 -3.50
N HIS A 10 -20.67 55.34 -4.30
CA HIS A 10 -20.30 54.06 -4.94
C HIS A 10 -19.28 53.19 -4.20
N LEU A 11 -19.80 52.26 -3.39
CA LEU A 11 -19.12 51.03 -3.02
C LEU A 11 -19.88 49.86 -3.65
N LEU A 12 -19.52 49.54 -4.89
CA LEU A 12 -19.99 48.34 -5.60
C LEU A 12 -19.33 47.10 -4.98
N ALA A 13 -19.95 46.55 -3.94
CA ALA A 13 -19.66 45.20 -3.47
C ALA A 13 -20.44 44.20 -4.35
N VAL A 14 -19.85 43.81 -5.48
CA VAL A 14 -20.30 42.64 -6.25
C VAL A 14 -19.85 41.40 -5.49
N LEU A 15 -20.70 40.91 -4.57
CA LEU A 15 -20.54 39.59 -3.98
C LEU A 15 -20.90 38.54 -5.04
N SER A 16 -19.87 37.99 -5.69
CA SER A 16 -19.98 36.82 -6.56
C SER A 16 -20.30 35.57 -5.74
N PRO A 17 -21.30 34.76 -6.15
CA PRO A 17 -21.47 33.42 -5.63
C PRO A 17 -20.60 32.47 -6.47
N PHE A 18 -19.30 32.42 -6.21
CA PHE A 18 -18.50 31.27 -6.62
C PHE A 18 -18.35 30.36 -5.40
N VAL A 19 -19.40 29.59 -5.15
CA VAL A 19 -19.26 28.31 -4.48
C VAL A 19 -18.26 27.53 -5.32
N THR A 20 -17.04 27.38 -4.82
CA THR A 20 -16.15 26.32 -5.25
C THR A 20 -16.88 25.02 -4.97
N ALA A 21 -17.56 24.49 -5.98
CA ALA A 21 -17.93 23.10 -5.99
C ALA A 21 -16.62 22.33 -5.89
N SER A 22 -16.32 21.87 -4.67
CA SER A 22 -15.40 20.78 -4.44
C SER A 22 -15.81 19.68 -5.41
N SER A 23 -15.02 19.49 -6.46
CA SER A 23 -15.17 18.35 -7.35
C SER A 23 -14.93 17.15 -6.45
N ALA A 24 -16.03 16.53 -6.01
CA ALA A 24 -15.98 15.19 -5.47
C ALA A 24 -15.31 14.38 -6.58
N ALA A 25 -14.04 14.03 -6.37
CA ALA A 25 -13.29 13.18 -7.27
C ALA A 25 -14.20 11.98 -7.55
N SER A 26 -14.63 11.82 -8.80
CA SER A 26 -15.40 10.64 -9.19
C SER A 26 -14.62 9.44 -8.68
N PRO A 27 -15.28 8.47 -8.01
CA PRO A 27 -14.55 7.39 -7.33
C PRO A 27 -13.61 6.75 -8.35
N ALA A 28 -12.31 6.72 -8.01
CA ALA A 28 -11.29 6.17 -8.89
C ALA A 28 -11.72 4.77 -9.36
N ALA A 29 -11.62 4.52 -10.67
CA ALA A 29 -12.03 3.26 -11.26
C ALA A 29 -11.38 2.09 -10.51
N SER A 30 -12.14 1.03 -10.23
CA SER A 30 -11.59 -0.12 -9.51
C SER A 30 -10.59 -0.91 -10.38
N PRO A 31 -9.65 -1.68 -9.78
CA PRO A 31 -8.69 -2.45 -10.55
C PRO A 31 -9.37 -3.43 -11.51
N ALA A 32 -10.47 -4.05 -11.07
CA ALA A 32 -11.27 -4.95 -11.90
C ALA A 32 -11.91 -4.23 -13.10
N ALA A 33 -12.37 -2.98 -12.92
CA ALA A 33 -12.93 -2.19 -14.02
C ALA A 33 -11.86 -1.80 -15.05
N LEU A 34 -10.68 -1.39 -14.59
CA LEU A 34 -9.54 -1.09 -15.48
C LEU A 34 -9.11 -2.34 -16.27
N CYS A 35 -8.99 -3.48 -15.59
CA CYS A 35 -8.73 -4.77 -16.24
C CYS A 35 -9.81 -5.12 -17.26
N GLY A 36 -11.09 -4.95 -16.93
CA GLY A 36 -12.21 -5.22 -17.85
C GLY A 36 -12.19 -4.32 -19.08
N LEU A 37 -11.76 -3.06 -18.95
CA LEU A 37 -11.56 -2.18 -20.10
C LEU A 37 -10.43 -2.69 -20.99
N LEU A 38 -9.29 -3.08 -20.42
CA LEU A 38 -8.14 -3.55 -21.19
C LEU A 38 -8.20 -5.02 -21.63
N ALA A 39 -9.15 -5.80 -21.11
CA ALA A 39 -9.33 -7.20 -21.51
C ALA A 39 -9.85 -7.36 -22.94
N GLU A 40 -10.49 -6.32 -23.50
CA GLU A 40 -10.91 -6.33 -24.89
C GLU A 40 -9.74 -5.92 -25.80
N GLU A 41 -9.41 -6.80 -26.75
CA GLU A 41 -8.20 -6.70 -27.58
C GLU A 41 -8.11 -5.36 -28.35
N ASP A 42 -9.21 -4.90 -28.94
CA ASP A 42 -9.25 -3.63 -29.67
C ASP A 42 -8.93 -2.45 -28.76
N ARG A 43 -9.44 -2.45 -27.52
CA ARG A 43 -9.16 -1.37 -26.55
C ARG A 43 -7.73 -1.45 -26.04
N LEU A 44 -7.20 -2.64 -25.82
CA LEU A 44 -5.80 -2.83 -25.44
C LEU A 44 -4.86 -2.29 -26.51
N ARG A 45 -5.11 -2.60 -27.79
CA ARG A 45 -4.31 -2.12 -28.93
C ARG A 45 -4.37 -0.60 -29.06
N VAL A 46 -5.57 -0.01 -28.95
CA VAL A 46 -5.76 1.45 -28.99
C VAL A 46 -5.03 2.12 -27.83
N TYR A 47 -5.19 1.62 -26.60
CA TYR A 47 -4.49 2.16 -25.43
C TYR A 47 -2.96 2.09 -25.59
N ALA A 48 -2.44 0.94 -26.05
CA ALA A 48 -1.02 0.75 -26.31
C ALA A 48 -0.48 1.71 -27.38
N ALA A 49 -1.23 1.93 -28.48
CA ALA A 49 -0.82 2.89 -29.51
C ALA A 49 -0.65 4.30 -28.94
N VAL A 50 -1.57 4.73 -28.06
CA VAL A 50 -1.48 6.06 -27.42
C VAL A 50 -0.33 6.13 -26.42
N VAL A 51 -0.09 5.08 -25.62
CA VAL A 51 1.08 4.98 -24.74
C VAL A 51 2.38 5.09 -25.53
N LEU A 52 2.43 4.49 -26.72
CA LEU A 52 3.58 4.52 -27.62
C LEU A 52 3.71 5.81 -28.44
N GLY A 53 2.78 6.76 -28.27
CA GLY A 53 2.90 8.12 -28.80
C GLY A 53 1.87 8.53 -29.84
N ALA A 54 0.94 7.65 -30.24
CA ALA A 54 -0.15 8.05 -31.11
C ALA A 54 -1.05 9.08 -30.40
N SER A 55 -1.21 10.24 -31.03
CA SER A 55 -1.83 11.43 -30.43
C SER A 55 -3.20 11.77 -31.03
N GLY A 56 -3.62 11.05 -32.07
CA GLY A 56 -4.91 11.23 -32.74
C GLY A 56 -5.42 9.95 -33.41
N LEU A 57 -6.69 9.97 -33.84
CA LEU A 57 -7.38 8.78 -34.35
C LEU A 57 -6.70 8.16 -35.57
N THR A 58 -6.26 8.98 -36.53
CA THR A 58 -5.59 8.50 -37.76
C THR A 58 -4.24 7.81 -37.48
N GLU A 59 -3.49 8.31 -36.50
CA GLU A 59 -2.24 7.69 -36.06
C GLU A 59 -2.50 6.34 -35.40
N ILE A 60 -3.56 6.25 -34.59
CA ILE A 60 -3.97 5.00 -33.93
C ILE A 60 -4.46 3.97 -34.96
N GLU A 61 -5.26 4.38 -35.95
CA GLU A 61 -5.69 3.50 -37.05
C GLU A 61 -4.48 2.93 -37.79
N SER A 62 -3.51 3.78 -38.13
CA SER A 62 -2.29 3.36 -38.83
C SER A 62 -1.44 2.41 -37.99
N ALA A 63 -1.33 2.65 -36.68
CA ALA A 63 -0.53 1.83 -35.77
C ALA A 63 -1.19 0.48 -35.42
N THR A 64 -2.52 0.43 -35.37
CA THR A 64 -3.27 -0.76 -34.91
C THR A 64 -3.87 -1.59 -36.04
N GLY A 65 -4.04 -1.01 -37.24
CA GLY A 65 -4.77 -1.62 -38.35
C GLY A 65 -6.28 -1.74 -38.14
N LEU A 66 -6.82 -1.11 -37.08
CA LEU A 66 -8.24 -1.19 -36.75
C LEU A 66 -9.06 -0.19 -37.57
N PRO A 67 -10.34 -0.50 -37.90
CA PRO A 67 -11.22 0.43 -38.59
C PRO A 67 -11.49 1.69 -37.76
N ALA A 68 -11.61 2.86 -38.42
CA ALA A 68 -11.90 4.14 -37.77
C ALA A 68 -13.05 4.09 -36.75
N ARG A 69 -14.15 3.39 -37.08
CA ARG A 69 -15.30 3.23 -36.19
C ARG A 69 -14.95 2.48 -34.89
N THR A 70 -14.11 1.44 -35.01
CA THR A 70 -13.64 0.64 -33.87
C THR A 70 -12.70 1.47 -33.00
N VAL A 71 -11.76 2.19 -33.62
CA VAL A 71 -10.86 3.10 -32.91
C VAL A 71 -11.63 4.17 -32.15
N ALA A 72 -12.59 4.85 -32.79
CA ALA A 72 -13.40 5.88 -32.15
C ALA A 72 -14.21 5.32 -30.95
N ALA A 73 -14.81 4.14 -31.10
CA ALA A 73 -15.55 3.49 -30.01
C ALA A 73 -14.62 3.09 -28.84
N ALA A 74 -13.44 2.56 -29.14
CA ALA A 74 -12.45 2.21 -28.13
C ALA A 74 -11.94 3.44 -27.38
N VAL A 75 -11.58 4.52 -28.08
CA VAL A 75 -11.16 5.80 -27.47
C VAL A 75 -12.25 6.34 -26.56
N ALA A 76 -13.50 6.38 -27.00
CA ALA A 76 -14.61 6.86 -26.18
C ALA A 76 -14.78 6.05 -24.88
N ARG A 77 -14.65 4.72 -24.94
CA ARG A 77 -14.74 3.85 -23.76
C ARG A 77 -13.56 4.01 -22.81
N LEU A 78 -12.35 4.15 -23.34
CA LEU A 78 -11.15 4.38 -22.53
C LEU A 78 -11.16 5.76 -21.88
N GLN A 79 -11.69 6.80 -22.55
CA GLN A 79 -11.90 8.12 -21.96
C GLN A 79 -12.95 8.10 -20.84
N GLN A 80 -14.08 7.41 -21.06
CA GLN A 80 -15.08 7.21 -20.01
C GLN A 80 -14.51 6.46 -18.79
N GLY A 81 -13.56 5.54 -19.02
CA GLY A 81 -12.85 4.82 -17.96
C GLY A 81 -11.66 5.57 -17.35
N GLY A 82 -11.36 6.79 -17.79
CA GLY A 82 -10.23 7.59 -17.31
C GLY A 82 -8.85 7.10 -17.75
N LEU A 83 -8.76 6.11 -18.64
CA LEU A 83 -7.49 5.61 -19.18
C LEU A 83 -6.92 6.54 -20.27
N LEU A 84 -7.78 7.32 -20.94
CA LEU A 84 -7.35 8.31 -21.92
C LEU A 84 -7.89 9.70 -21.58
N GLY A 85 -7.09 10.73 -21.86
CA GLY A 85 -7.46 12.13 -21.70
C GLY A 85 -6.99 12.98 -22.88
N LEU A 86 -7.38 14.26 -22.87
CA LEU A 86 -6.90 15.26 -23.83
C LEU A 86 -5.96 16.23 -23.12
N ALA A 87 -4.77 16.41 -23.66
CA ALA A 87 -3.80 17.40 -23.20
C ALA A 87 -3.30 18.23 -24.38
N GLY A 88 -3.57 19.54 -24.37
CA GLY A 88 -3.21 20.43 -25.48
C GLY A 88 -3.86 20.04 -26.82
N GLY A 89 -5.04 19.40 -26.79
CA GLY A 89 -5.75 18.92 -27.98
C GLY A 89 -5.28 17.56 -28.51
N ALA A 90 -4.21 16.98 -27.96
CA ALA A 90 -3.74 15.64 -28.30
C ALA A 90 -4.23 14.60 -27.29
N LEU A 91 -4.48 13.38 -27.78
CA LEU A 91 -4.83 12.23 -26.95
C LEU A 91 -3.61 11.77 -26.14
N ARG A 92 -3.82 11.48 -24.86
CA ARG A 92 -2.79 10.99 -23.94
C ARG A 92 -3.33 9.85 -23.09
N ALA A 93 -2.47 8.88 -22.82
CA ALA A 93 -2.76 7.84 -21.85
C ALA A 93 -2.54 8.37 -20.43
N ASP A 94 -3.51 8.15 -19.56
CA ASP A 94 -3.34 8.27 -18.13
C ASP A 94 -2.88 6.90 -17.60
N VAL A 95 -1.64 6.85 -17.11
CA VAL A 95 -1.03 5.64 -16.54
C VAL A 95 -1.07 5.70 -15.00
N GLU A 96 -1.25 6.88 -14.41
CA GLU A 96 -1.32 7.04 -12.96
C GLU A 96 -2.63 6.47 -12.41
N VAL A 97 -3.69 6.41 -13.22
CA VAL A 97 -4.96 5.75 -12.88
C VAL A 97 -4.78 4.33 -12.33
N PHE A 98 -3.78 3.56 -12.78
CA PHE A 98 -3.52 2.22 -12.22
C PHE A 98 -3.00 2.29 -10.79
N LYS A 99 -2.05 3.18 -10.51
CA LYS A 99 -1.49 3.35 -9.17
C LYS A 99 -2.53 3.90 -8.22
N ASP A 100 -3.31 4.88 -8.67
CA ASP A 100 -4.37 5.49 -7.88
C ASP A 100 -5.50 4.50 -7.60
N SER A 101 -5.85 3.67 -8.59
CA SER A 101 -6.80 2.57 -8.42
C SER A 101 -6.32 1.56 -7.39
N VAL A 102 -5.07 1.09 -7.49
CA VAL A 102 -4.49 0.16 -6.51
C VAL A 102 -4.43 0.80 -5.13
N ARG A 103 -4.06 2.08 -5.00
CA ARG A 103 -4.01 2.76 -3.69
C ARG A 103 -5.39 2.93 -3.07
N ALA A 104 -6.39 3.30 -3.87
CA ALA A 104 -7.76 3.52 -3.41
C ALA A 104 -8.51 2.22 -3.08
N HIS A 105 -8.17 1.13 -3.77
CA HIS A 105 -8.84 -0.17 -3.66
C HIS A 105 -7.94 -1.27 -3.10
N ALA A 106 -6.75 -0.93 -2.60
CA ALA A 106 -5.96 -1.83 -1.77
C ALA A 106 -6.80 -2.15 -0.54
N ALA A 107 -7.49 -3.29 -0.59
CA ALA A 107 -7.99 -3.90 0.62
C ALA A 107 -6.79 -4.01 1.56
N ALA A 108 -6.96 -3.57 2.81
CA ALA A 108 -6.05 -4.03 3.86
C ALA A 108 -5.92 -5.55 3.69
N PRO A 109 -4.70 -6.12 3.73
CA PRO A 109 -4.53 -7.56 3.69
C PRO A 109 -5.59 -8.20 4.60
N PRO A 110 -6.24 -9.31 4.20
CA PRO A 110 -7.19 -10.00 5.08
C PRO A 110 -6.51 -10.09 6.45
N PRO A 111 -7.17 -9.68 7.55
CA PRO A 111 -6.47 -9.49 8.81
C PRO A 111 -5.83 -10.82 9.18
N ALA A 112 -4.52 -10.92 8.95
CA ALA A 112 -3.70 -11.91 9.61
C ALA A 112 -4.02 -11.74 11.09
N GLU A 113 -4.30 -12.86 11.77
CA GLU A 113 -4.47 -12.83 13.22
C GLU A 113 -3.32 -11.98 13.78
N PRO A 114 -3.64 -10.92 14.55
CA PRO A 114 -2.63 -10.00 15.01
C PRO A 114 -1.59 -10.80 15.79
N MET A 115 -0.32 -10.64 15.42
CA MET A 115 0.77 -11.39 16.05
C MET A 115 0.99 -10.92 17.49
N ASP A 116 0.49 -9.72 17.81
CA ASP A 116 0.50 -9.11 19.12
C ASP A 116 -0.79 -8.27 19.30
N PRO A 117 -1.45 -8.30 20.47
CA PRO A 117 -2.63 -7.46 20.72
C PRO A 117 -2.30 -5.95 20.70
N ASP A 118 -1.06 -5.56 20.98
CA ASP A 118 -0.62 -4.18 20.87
C ASP A 118 -0.35 -3.82 19.40
N ARG A 119 -1.07 -2.81 18.89
CA ARG A 119 -0.98 -2.40 17.47
C ARG A 119 0.41 -1.96 17.05
N GLN A 120 1.18 -1.33 17.94
CA GLN A 120 2.53 -0.86 17.60
C GLN A 120 3.49 -2.04 17.51
N ARG A 121 3.39 -3.01 18.43
CA ARG A 121 4.16 -4.25 18.41
C ARG A 121 3.80 -5.11 17.19
N ASP A 122 2.52 -5.29 16.88
CA ASP A 122 2.06 -6.01 15.69
C ASP A 122 2.62 -5.39 14.40
N GLN A 123 2.61 -4.05 14.28
CA GLN A 123 3.21 -3.38 13.13
C GLN A 123 4.72 -3.62 13.01
N ILE A 124 5.44 -3.65 14.14
CA ILE A 124 6.86 -4.01 14.16
C ILE A 124 7.01 -5.46 13.68
N LEU A 125 6.28 -6.41 14.25
CA LEU A 125 6.38 -7.83 13.90
C LEU A 125 6.11 -8.08 12.41
N ARG A 126 5.05 -7.49 11.85
CA ARG A 126 4.71 -7.59 10.42
C ARG A 126 5.79 -7.06 9.48
N THR A 127 6.67 -6.20 9.97
CA THR A 127 7.80 -5.67 9.18
C THR A 127 8.96 -6.66 9.09
N PHE A 128 9.18 -7.45 10.15
CA PHE A 128 10.36 -8.30 10.28
C PHE A 128 10.05 -9.80 10.13
N VAL A 129 8.80 -10.22 10.37
CA VAL A 129 8.34 -11.60 10.26
C VAL A 129 7.41 -11.73 9.07
N VAL A 130 7.77 -12.62 8.14
CA VAL A 130 7.00 -12.92 6.93
C VAL A 130 6.86 -14.44 6.86
N ASP A 131 5.63 -14.91 6.70
CA ASP A 131 5.29 -16.35 6.64
C ASP A 131 5.87 -17.16 7.83
N GLY A 132 5.87 -16.56 9.01
CA GLY A 132 6.40 -17.18 10.24
C GLY A 132 7.93 -17.24 10.34
N ARG A 133 8.66 -16.67 9.38
CA ARG A 133 10.13 -16.58 9.41
C ARG A 133 10.59 -15.15 9.64
N LEU A 134 11.68 -15.00 10.38
CA LEU A 134 12.37 -13.73 10.54
C LEU A 134 13.15 -13.43 9.26
N THR A 135 12.96 -12.24 8.70
CA THR A 135 13.72 -11.79 7.52
C THR A 135 15.10 -11.27 7.90
N HIS A 136 15.17 -10.41 8.92
CA HIS A 136 16.39 -9.89 9.51
C HIS A 136 16.09 -9.30 10.90
N LEU A 137 17.14 -9.19 11.73
CA LEU A 137 17.03 -8.54 13.04
C LEU A 137 17.01 -7.01 12.91
N PRO A 138 16.11 -6.31 13.61
CA PRO A 138 16.12 -4.84 13.65
C PRO A 138 17.41 -4.29 14.26
N ALA A 139 17.96 -3.22 13.66
CA ALA A 139 19.09 -2.50 14.23
C ALA A 139 18.73 -1.73 15.50
N ALA A 140 17.52 -1.14 15.54
CA ALA A 140 17.03 -0.39 16.68
C ALA A 140 16.67 -1.33 17.86
N HIS A 141 17.24 -1.06 19.04
CA HIS A 141 17.09 -1.90 20.23
C HIS A 141 15.63 -2.18 20.59
N GLY A 142 14.77 -1.15 20.65
CA GLY A 142 13.36 -1.32 21.02
C GLY A 142 12.58 -2.23 20.06
N LYS A 143 12.80 -2.10 18.74
CA LYS A 143 12.17 -2.98 17.75
C LYS A 143 12.70 -4.41 17.85
N ARG A 144 14.02 -4.55 18.06
CA ARG A 144 14.65 -5.86 18.23
C ARG A 144 14.11 -6.59 19.45
N GLN A 145 13.90 -5.88 20.56
CA GLN A 145 13.31 -6.44 21.78
C GLN A 145 11.91 -7.03 21.50
N VAL A 146 11.04 -6.29 20.79
CA VAL A 146 9.70 -6.77 20.42
C VAL A 146 9.77 -8.07 19.60
N VAL A 147 10.67 -8.12 18.62
CA VAL A 147 10.86 -9.32 17.77
C VAL A 147 11.39 -10.49 18.60
N LEU A 148 12.38 -10.27 19.46
CA LEU A 148 12.96 -11.33 20.29
C LEU A 148 11.96 -11.86 21.32
N GLU A 149 11.13 -11.01 21.92
CA GLU A 149 10.05 -11.42 22.82
C GLU A 149 9.03 -12.31 22.13
N HIS A 150 8.66 -11.97 20.89
CA HIS A 150 7.75 -12.80 20.09
C HIS A 150 8.37 -14.17 19.77
N ILE A 151 9.64 -14.23 19.39
CA ILE A 151 10.34 -15.51 19.18
C ILE A 151 10.44 -16.31 20.48
N ALA A 152 10.72 -15.65 21.61
CA ALA A 152 10.83 -16.27 22.93
C ALA A 152 9.51 -16.92 23.40
N ALA A 153 8.36 -16.48 22.88
CA ALA A 153 7.07 -17.10 23.15
C ALA A 153 6.96 -18.53 22.60
N SER A 154 7.87 -18.96 21.72
CA SER A 154 8.00 -20.36 21.29
C SER A 154 8.48 -21.30 22.41
N PHE A 155 8.94 -20.75 23.55
CA PHE A 155 9.41 -21.51 24.70
C PHE A 155 8.44 -21.33 25.88
N GLU A 156 7.94 -22.46 26.38
CA GLU A 156 7.08 -22.46 27.57
C GLU A 156 7.85 -22.07 28.84
N PRO A 157 7.33 -21.15 29.68
CA PRO A 157 7.90 -20.85 30.98
C PRO A 157 7.96 -22.09 31.89
N GLY A 158 9.05 -22.22 32.65
CA GLY A 158 9.26 -23.34 33.57
C GLY A 158 9.77 -24.64 32.91
N ILE A 159 9.78 -24.72 31.58
CA ILE A 159 10.34 -25.88 30.86
C ILE A 159 11.83 -25.68 30.56
N ARG A 160 12.57 -26.77 30.69
CA ARG A 160 14.01 -26.85 30.43
C ARG A 160 14.22 -27.56 29.09
N TYR A 161 14.85 -26.86 28.16
CA TYR A 161 15.12 -27.33 26.80
C TYR A 161 16.61 -27.61 26.64
N PRO A 162 17.05 -28.83 26.28
CA PRO A 162 18.43 -29.04 25.86
C PRO A 162 18.72 -28.21 24.59
N GLU A 163 19.98 -27.81 24.42
CA GLU A 163 20.42 -26.98 23.30
C GLU A 163 19.93 -27.48 21.92
N ARG A 164 19.91 -28.79 21.71
CA ARG A 164 19.43 -29.40 20.46
C ARG A 164 17.98 -29.03 20.13
N GLU A 165 17.12 -28.96 21.13
CA GLU A 165 15.70 -28.63 20.98
C GLU A 165 15.53 -27.13 20.74
N VAL A 166 16.28 -26.30 21.46
CA VAL A 166 16.33 -24.85 21.20
C VAL A 166 16.75 -24.58 19.76
N ASN A 167 17.81 -25.25 19.28
CA ASN A 167 18.27 -25.09 17.91
C ASN A 167 17.22 -25.54 16.89
N ALA A 168 16.45 -26.60 17.18
CA ALA A 168 15.37 -27.05 16.30
C ALA A 168 14.25 -26.01 16.20
N VAL A 169 13.82 -25.44 17.34
CA VAL A 169 12.80 -24.37 17.37
C VAL A 169 13.29 -23.13 16.61
N LEU A 170 14.52 -22.68 16.87
CA LEU A 170 15.04 -21.44 16.27
C LEU A 170 15.35 -21.56 14.78
N ARG A 171 15.59 -22.77 14.24
CA ARG A 171 15.74 -22.98 12.79
C ARG A 171 14.48 -22.69 12.00
N ALA A 172 13.31 -22.88 12.60
CA ALA A 172 12.04 -22.49 11.96
C ALA A 172 12.01 -20.97 11.74
N TRP A 173 12.57 -20.20 12.67
CA TRP A 173 12.59 -18.75 12.63
C TRP A 173 13.64 -18.17 11.68
N HIS A 174 14.88 -18.66 11.69
CA HIS A 174 15.96 -18.09 10.90
C HIS A 174 17.11 -19.09 10.69
N ASP A 175 17.82 -18.96 9.57
CA ASP A 175 18.95 -19.84 9.24
C ASP A 175 20.14 -19.62 10.19
N ASP A 176 20.37 -18.37 10.61
CA ASP A 176 21.30 -18.05 11.69
C ASP A 176 20.63 -18.19 13.08
N TYR A 177 20.21 -19.41 13.38
CA TYR A 177 19.60 -19.77 14.67
C TYR A 177 20.60 -19.65 15.83
N ALA A 178 21.90 -19.72 15.56
CA ALA A 178 22.95 -19.57 16.56
C ALA A 178 23.04 -18.12 17.05
N ALA A 179 23.00 -17.14 16.12
CA ALA A 179 22.89 -15.74 16.49
C ALA A 179 21.61 -15.45 17.26
N LEU A 180 20.44 -15.96 16.80
CA LEU A 180 19.18 -15.80 17.53
C LEU A 180 19.26 -16.31 18.96
N ARG A 181 19.82 -17.50 19.17
CA ARG A 181 20.01 -18.06 20.50
C ARG A 181 20.88 -17.17 21.39
N ARG A 182 21.93 -16.55 20.83
CA ARG A 182 22.78 -15.58 21.56
C ARG A 182 21.97 -14.34 21.94
N TYR A 183 21.26 -13.73 20.99
CA TYR A 183 20.43 -12.56 21.26
C TYR A 183 19.36 -12.81 22.33
N LEU A 184 18.71 -13.98 22.32
CA LEU A 184 17.72 -14.35 23.32
C LEU A 184 18.30 -14.44 24.73
N VAL A 185 19.56 -14.88 24.86
CA VAL A 185 20.27 -14.90 26.14
C VAL A 185 20.75 -13.50 26.53
N ASP A 186 21.35 -12.77 25.59
CA ASP A 186 21.87 -11.42 25.83
C ASP A 186 20.76 -10.40 26.17
N SER A 187 19.51 -10.69 25.81
CA SER A 187 18.32 -9.91 26.15
C SER A 187 17.53 -10.46 27.36
N ASP A 188 18.13 -11.37 28.14
CA ASP A 188 17.54 -11.98 29.36
C ASP A 188 16.20 -12.72 29.15
N LEU A 189 15.85 -13.05 27.89
CA LEU A 189 14.63 -13.77 27.55
C LEU A 189 14.78 -15.28 27.77
N LEU A 190 15.98 -15.81 27.52
CA LEU A 190 16.39 -17.16 27.88
C LEU A 190 17.59 -17.12 28.83
N SER A 191 17.61 -18.01 29.81
CA SER A 191 18.82 -18.33 30.58
C SER A 191 19.37 -19.68 30.16
N ARG A 192 20.66 -19.92 30.47
CA ARG A 192 21.33 -21.19 30.17
C ARG A 192 22.23 -21.66 31.29
N ALA A 193 22.31 -22.98 31.48
CA ALA A 193 23.29 -23.67 32.31
C ALA A 193 23.47 -25.10 31.79
N ASP A 194 24.71 -25.60 31.77
CA ASP A 194 25.04 -27.00 31.43
C ASP A 194 24.39 -27.49 30.12
N GLY A 195 24.41 -26.67 29.07
CA GLY A 195 23.81 -27.00 27.76
C GLY A 195 22.28 -27.03 27.73
N THR A 196 21.63 -26.59 28.81
CA THR A 196 20.18 -26.50 28.96
C THR A 196 19.75 -25.04 29.02
N TYR A 197 18.61 -24.74 28.41
CA TYR A 197 18.03 -23.42 28.30
C TYR A 197 16.64 -23.40 28.93
N TRP A 198 16.21 -22.26 29.44
CA TRP A 198 14.83 -22.05 29.87
C TRP A 198 14.45 -20.59 29.73
N ARG A 199 13.16 -20.35 29.53
CA ARG A 199 12.62 -19.00 29.45
C ARG A 199 12.66 -18.32 30.82
N THR A 200 13.26 -17.13 30.87
CA THR A 200 13.40 -16.30 32.08
C THR A 200 12.76 -14.93 31.95
N GLY A 201 12.42 -14.49 30.73
CA GLY A 201 11.83 -13.17 30.48
C GLY A 201 10.77 -13.17 29.39
N GLY A 202 10.25 -11.96 29.12
CA GLY A 202 9.25 -11.68 28.09
C GLY A 202 7.80 -11.73 28.59
N PRO A 203 6.83 -11.24 27.80
CA PRO A 203 5.43 -11.14 28.17
C PRO A 203 4.79 -12.52 28.38
N VAL A 204 4.16 -12.73 29.54
CA VAL A 204 3.37 -13.93 29.82
C VAL A 204 1.96 -13.69 29.29
N ALA A 205 1.46 -14.56 28.41
CA ALA A 205 0.04 -14.56 28.07
C ALA A 205 -0.74 -14.97 29.32
N VAL A 206 -1.52 -14.03 29.87
CA VAL A 206 -2.40 -14.24 31.03
C VAL A 206 -3.73 -14.79 30.57
#